data_AF-A0A1D2A086-F1
#
_entry.id   AF-A0A1D2A086-F1
#
_cell.length_a   1.000
_cell.length_b   1.000
_cell.length_c   1.000
_cell.angle_alpha   90.00
_cell.angle_beta   90.00
_cell.angle_gamma   90.00
#
_symmetry.space_group_name_H-M   'P 1'
#
loop_
_entity.id
_entity.type
_entity.pdbx_description
1 polymer ?
#
loop_
_entity_poly.entity_id
_entity_poly.type
_entity_poly.pdbx_seq_one_letter_code
_entity_poly.pdbx_strand_id
1 'polypeptide(L)'
;CDLAWEEDVHPSSNPALSFLPGADPLASPMQAPSPSPVPSPRPPFLPWYRATQASMDLLNKVIHRVETENGWDQALFNECIFFPSHPGYKDPSVTRRVLDFELFMNSKTLFKFLRYSGQKYIDHRPVMIHVNYHSNKFERMGAVVKRYVDGDLKALDDFPVRS
;
A
#
# COMPACT_ATOMS: atom_id res chain seq x y z
N CYS A 1 16.97 32.94 11.36
CA CYS A 1 16.14 31.70 11.40
C CYS A 1 14.82 31.97 10.68
N ASP A 2 14.79 32.37 9.40
CA ASP A 2 15.28 31.68 8.18
C ASP A 2 14.62 30.30 7.99
N LEU A 3 13.85 30.00 6.95
CA LEU A 3 13.53 30.70 5.70
C LEU A 3 12.17 30.20 5.17
N ALA A 4 11.37 31.13 4.65
CA ALA A 4 10.30 30.88 3.68
C ALA A 4 10.92 30.75 2.28
N TRP A 5 10.28 29.99 1.38
CA TRP A 5 10.58 30.04 -0.06
C TRP A 5 9.28 29.95 -0.87
N GLU A 6 8.95 31.07 -1.51
CA GLU A 6 7.97 31.24 -2.58
C GLU A 6 8.47 30.65 -3.91
N GLU A 7 7.51 30.40 -4.80
CA GLU A 7 7.65 29.94 -6.19
C GLU A 7 8.35 30.97 -7.07
N ASP A 8 9.01 30.52 -8.15
CA ASP A 8 9.00 31.25 -9.42
C ASP A 8 9.37 30.37 -10.63
N VAL A 9 8.83 30.77 -11.77
CA VAL A 9 8.58 30.03 -13.01
C VAL A 9 9.55 30.42 -14.15
N HIS A 10 10.21 29.43 -14.80
CA HIS A 10 10.76 29.35 -16.19
C HIS A 10 11.66 30.51 -16.75
N PRO A 11 12.32 30.45 -17.96
CA PRO A 11 12.41 29.43 -19.03
C PRO A 11 13.83 29.13 -19.60
N SER A 12 13.82 28.26 -20.62
CA SER A 12 14.86 27.81 -21.58
C SER A 12 16.08 28.67 -21.95
N SER A 13 17.25 28.03 -22.12
CA SER A 13 18.09 28.11 -23.34
C SER A 13 19.38 27.27 -23.20
N ASN A 14 19.68 26.41 -24.17
CA ASN A 14 21.01 25.79 -24.38
C ASN A 14 21.73 26.65 -25.45
N PRO A 15 23.04 26.98 -25.33
CA PRO A 15 24.04 26.16 -26.05
C PRO A 15 25.48 26.14 -25.48
N ALA A 16 26.15 25.00 -25.66
CA ALA A 16 27.57 24.79 -26.00
C ALA A 16 28.73 25.28 -25.07
N LEU A 17 29.77 24.42 -25.05
CA LEU A 17 31.14 24.55 -24.49
C LEU A 17 31.23 24.20 -22.99
N SER A 18 31.92 23.13 -22.60
CA SER A 18 33.37 22.98 -22.80
C SER A 18 33.84 21.52 -22.90
N PHE A 19 34.84 21.33 -23.76
CA PHE A 19 35.68 20.16 -23.90
C PHE A 19 36.24 19.65 -22.56
N LEU A 20 36.12 18.35 -22.31
CA LEU A 20 37.06 17.59 -21.47
C LEU A 20 37.56 16.40 -22.28
N PRO A 21 38.89 16.25 -22.49
CA PRO A 21 39.43 15.09 -23.18
C PRO A 21 39.70 13.97 -22.17
N GLY A 22 39.24 12.76 -22.47
CA GLY A 22 39.64 11.53 -21.76
C GLY A 22 38.50 10.79 -21.08
N ALA A 23 37.67 10.08 -21.86
CA ALA A 23 36.91 8.94 -21.37
C ALA A 23 36.85 7.88 -22.48
N ASP A 24 37.25 6.66 -22.13
CA ASP A 24 37.42 5.51 -23.01
C ASP A 24 36.19 5.17 -23.88
N PRO A 25 36.36 4.83 -25.18
CA PRO A 25 35.24 4.53 -26.08
C PRO A 25 34.70 3.09 -25.99
N LEU A 26 34.88 2.37 -24.87
CA LEU A 26 34.44 0.97 -24.72
C LEU A 26 33.46 0.69 -23.57
N ALA A 27 32.95 1.72 -22.88
CA ALA A 27 31.88 1.53 -21.90
C ALA A 27 30.52 1.41 -22.62
N SER A 28 30.05 0.16 -22.81
CA SER A 28 28.67 -0.10 -23.21
C SER A 28 27.71 0.49 -22.17
N PRO A 29 26.62 1.18 -22.55
CA PRO A 29 25.67 1.71 -21.57
C PRO A 29 25.01 0.56 -20.81
N MET A 30 25.20 0.53 -19.49
CA MET A 30 24.46 -0.36 -18.59
C MET A 30 22.96 -0.13 -18.80
N GLN A 31 22.29 -1.14 -19.35
CA GLN A 31 20.84 -1.14 -19.50
C GLN A 31 20.22 -1.03 -18.10
N ALA A 32 19.45 0.04 -17.86
CA ALA A 32 18.72 0.18 -16.62
C ALA A 32 17.82 -1.06 -16.39
N PRO A 33 17.76 -1.62 -15.18
CA PRO A 33 16.91 -2.76 -14.90
C PRO A 33 15.46 -2.39 -15.20
N SER A 34 14.77 -3.25 -15.97
CA SER A 34 13.35 -3.09 -16.29
C SER A 34 12.54 -2.91 -15.01
N PRO A 35 11.54 -2.01 -14.98
CA PRO A 35 10.71 -1.83 -13.80
C PRO A 35 10.05 -3.16 -13.43
N SER A 36 10.26 -3.58 -12.19
CA SER A 36 9.67 -4.79 -11.60
C SER A 36 8.15 -4.81 -11.82
N PRO A 37 7.57 -5.99 -12.07
CA PRO A 37 6.15 -6.12 -12.41
C PRO A 37 5.28 -5.48 -11.33
N VAL A 38 4.29 -4.69 -11.76
CA VAL A 38 3.34 -4.02 -10.88
C VAL A 38 2.73 -5.07 -9.95
N PRO A 39 2.78 -4.88 -8.62
CA PRO A 39 2.25 -5.88 -7.71
C PRO A 39 0.74 -6.06 -7.95
N SER A 40 0.30 -7.31 -7.92
CA SER A 40 -1.10 -7.69 -7.94
C SER A 40 -1.91 -6.92 -6.89
N PRO A 41 -3.25 -6.80 -7.05
CA PRO A 41 -4.12 -6.13 -6.08
C PRO A 41 -3.89 -6.68 -4.66
N ARG A 42 -3.23 -5.88 -3.81
CA ARG A 42 -2.89 -6.30 -2.45
C ARG A 42 -4.14 -6.24 -1.57
N PRO A 43 -4.51 -7.34 -0.88
CA PRO A 43 -5.64 -7.32 0.03
C PRO A 43 -5.36 -6.35 1.20
N PRO A 44 -6.41 -5.79 1.83
CA PRO A 44 -6.25 -5.01 3.05
C PRO A 44 -5.44 -5.81 4.07
N PHE A 45 -4.38 -5.21 4.63
CA PHE A 45 -3.69 -5.77 5.78
C PHE A 45 -4.01 -4.94 7.00
N LEU A 46 -4.76 -5.57 7.88
CA LEU A 46 -4.99 -5.10 9.22
C LEU A 46 -5.09 -6.33 10.12
N PRO A 47 -3.96 -6.74 10.71
CA PRO A 47 -3.97 -7.90 11.57
C PRO A 47 -4.50 -7.56 12.96
N TRP A 48 -5.23 -8.51 13.57
CA TRP A 48 -5.54 -8.51 14.99
C TRP A 48 -4.93 -9.75 15.62
N TYR A 49 -4.22 -9.57 16.73
CA TYR A 49 -3.51 -10.66 17.42
C TYR A 49 -4.03 -10.83 18.83
N ARG A 50 -4.33 -12.07 19.21
CA ARG A 50 -4.49 -12.44 20.62
C ARG A 50 -3.12 -12.74 21.20
N ALA A 51 -2.80 -12.21 22.38
CA ALA A 51 -1.55 -12.50 23.07
C ALA A 51 -1.52 -13.97 23.54
N THR A 52 -1.04 -14.87 22.68
CA THR A 52 -0.86 -16.30 22.94
C THR A 52 0.56 -16.70 22.54
N GLN A 53 1.07 -17.81 23.08
CA GLN A 53 2.42 -18.28 22.74
C GLN A 53 2.60 -18.49 21.23
N ALA A 54 1.61 -19.10 20.58
CA ALA A 54 1.61 -19.29 19.12
C ALA A 54 1.70 -17.95 18.35
N SER A 55 0.99 -16.92 18.81
CA SER A 55 1.08 -15.58 18.19
C SER A 55 2.43 -14.90 18.43
N MET A 56 3.04 -15.09 19.61
CA MET A 56 4.39 -14.59 19.89
C MET A 56 5.44 -15.28 19.01
N ASP A 57 5.35 -16.60 18.87
CA ASP A 57 6.26 -17.39 18.03
C ASP A 57 6.16 -16.97 16.56
N LEU A 58 4.94 -16.72 16.06
CA LEU A 58 4.72 -16.14 14.74
C LEU A 58 5.35 -14.75 14.60
N LEU A 59 5.11 -13.85 15.55
CA LEU A 59 5.61 -12.47 15.48
C LEU A 59 7.14 -12.42 15.49
N ASN A 60 7.79 -13.19 16.37
CA ASN A 60 9.25 -13.31 16.41
C ASN A 60 9.82 -13.75 15.06
N LYS A 61 9.11 -14.65 14.38
CA LYS A 61 9.51 -15.15 13.06
C LYS A 61 9.34 -14.09 11.97
N VAL A 62 8.22 -13.38 11.97
CA VAL A 62 7.96 -12.30 11.01
C VAL A 62 8.98 -11.18 11.19
N ILE A 63 9.29 -10.79 12.43
CA ILE A 63 10.32 -9.79 12.75
C ILE A 63 11.67 -10.24 12.20
N HIS A 64 12.09 -11.46 12.50
CA HIS A 64 13.36 -11.99 11.99
C HIS A 64 13.45 -11.95 10.47
N ARG A 65 12.38 -12.31 9.75
CA ARG A 65 12.35 -12.26 8.28
C ARG A 65 12.33 -10.83 7.75
N VAL A 66 11.59 -9.92 8.37
CA VAL A 66 11.58 -8.50 7.98
C VAL A 66 12.96 -7.86 8.16
N GLU A 67 13.71 -8.27 9.18
CA GLU A 67 15.08 -7.76 9.45
C GLU A 67 16.15 -8.35 8.52
N THR A 68 15.97 -9.59 8.06
CA THR A 68 16.99 -10.33 7.28
C THR A 68 16.70 -10.35 5.78
N GLU A 69 15.44 -10.21 5.38
CA GLU A 69 15.00 -10.27 3.98
C GLU A 69 14.47 -8.92 3.53
N ASN A 70 14.77 -8.51 2.29
CA ASN A 70 14.19 -7.31 1.68
C ASN A 70 12.79 -7.62 1.12
N GLY A 71 11.89 -8.06 2.00
CA GLY A 71 10.51 -8.45 1.68
C GLY A 71 9.49 -7.48 2.24
N TRP A 72 8.32 -7.40 1.61
CA TRP A 72 7.23 -6.59 2.13
C TRP A 72 6.56 -7.31 3.32
N ASP A 73 6.38 -6.60 4.43
CA ASP A 73 5.90 -7.12 5.71
C ASP A 73 4.62 -7.97 5.61
N GLN A 74 3.61 -7.53 4.87
CA GLN A 74 2.37 -8.30 4.66
C GLN A 74 2.60 -9.57 3.82
N ALA A 75 3.54 -9.56 2.88
CA ALA A 75 3.87 -10.76 2.11
C ALA A 75 4.58 -11.78 3.01
N LEU A 76 5.62 -11.34 3.73
CA LEU A 76 6.35 -12.16 4.69
C LEU A 76 5.44 -12.73 5.77
N PHE A 77 4.50 -11.93 6.28
CA PHE A 77 3.48 -12.38 7.24
C PHE A 77 2.62 -13.52 6.67
N ASN A 78 2.11 -13.36 5.45
CA ASN A 78 1.32 -14.41 4.80
C ASN A 78 2.14 -15.67 4.56
N GLU A 79 3.38 -15.53 4.08
CA GLU A 79 4.25 -16.68 3.89
C GLU A 79 4.53 -17.43 5.19
N CYS A 80 4.72 -16.69 6.29
CA CYS A 80 4.92 -17.27 7.63
C CYS A 80 3.74 -18.11 8.13
N ILE A 81 2.58 -17.99 7.47
CA ILE A 81 1.33 -18.61 7.90
C ILE A 81 0.81 -19.62 6.86
N PHE A 82 1.12 -19.44 5.58
CA PHE A 82 0.59 -20.24 4.48
C PHE A 82 1.62 -21.20 3.87
N PHE A 83 2.92 -20.96 4.06
CA PHE A 83 3.98 -21.81 3.48
C PHE A 83 4.91 -22.39 4.55
N PRO A 84 4.40 -23.26 5.45
CA PRO A 84 5.24 -23.87 6.48
C PRO A 84 6.13 -25.00 5.96
N SER A 85 5.92 -25.45 4.73
CA SER A 85 6.54 -26.66 4.17
C SER A 85 7.93 -26.37 3.60
N HIS A 86 8.92 -26.12 4.46
CA HIS A 86 10.33 -26.14 4.06
C HIS A 86 11.24 -26.68 5.17
N PRO A 87 12.42 -27.25 4.83
CA PRO A 87 13.31 -27.87 5.81
C PRO A 87 13.69 -26.92 6.94
N GLY A 88 13.65 -27.42 8.18
CA GLY A 88 13.96 -26.62 9.37
C GLY A 88 12.84 -25.66 9.82
N TYR A 89 11.68 -25.67 9.16
CA TYR A 89 10.58 -24.79 9.52
C TYR A 89 9.66 -25.40 10.58
N LYS A 90 9.63 -24.78 11.76
CA LYS A 90 8.59 -25.05 12.76
C LYS A 90 7.36 -24.20 12.45
N ASP A 91 6.22 -24.87 12.24
CA ASP A 91 4.92 -24.21 12.09
C ASP A 91 4.52 -23.52 13.40
N PRO A 92 4.14 -22.23 13.38
CA PRO A 92 3.77 -21.49 14.58
C PRO A 92 2.42 -21.92 15.19
N SER A 93 1.70 -22.89 14.59
CA SER A 93 0.46 -23.48 15.08
C SER A 93 -0.63 -22.44 15.39
N VAL A 94 -0.64 -21.36 14.62
CA VAL A 94 -1.61 -20.28 14.76
C VAL A 94 -2.93 -20.64 14.10
N THR A 95 -4.04 -20.40 14.80
CA THR A 95 -5.37 -20.40 14.20
C THR A 95 -5.67 -18.99 13.68
N ARG A 96 -6.10 -18.87 12.43
CA ARG A 96 -6.49 -17.59 11.82
C ARG A 96 -7.99 -17.54 11.54
N ARG A 97 -8.55 -16.33 11.53
CA ARG A 97 -9.87 -16.02 10.99
C ARG A 97 -9.74 -14.83 10.06
N VAL A 98 -10.44 -14.86 8.93
CA VAL A 98 -10.50 -13.75 7.98
C VAL A 98 -11.79 -13.00 8.26
N LEU A 99 -11.68 -11.71 8.54
CA LEU A 99 -12.85 -10.85 8.74
C LEU A 99 -13.54 -10.55 7.40
N ASP A 100 -14.82 -10.21 7.47
CA ASP A 100 -15.57 -9.80 6.28
C ASP A 100 -14.94 -8.56 5.66
N PHE A 101 -14.53 -8.67 4.40
CA PHE A 101 -13.81 -7.63 3.67
C PHE A 101 -14.70 -6.43 3.33
N GLU A 102 -16.02 -6.54 3.43
CA GLU A 102 -16.95 -5.43 3.27
C GLU A 102 -17.19 -4.71 4.60
N LEU A 103 -17.10 -5.40 5.75
CA LEU A 103 -17.15 -4.73 7.04
C LEU A 103 -15.80 -4.09 7.42
N PHE A 104 -14.69 -4.71 7.02
CA PHE A 104 -13.31 -4.27 7.28
C PHE A 104 -12.56 -4.09 5.95
N MET A 105 -12.90 -3.02 5.23
CA MET A 105 -12.44 -2.84 3.85
C MET A 105 -11.24 -1.90 3.74
N ASN A 106 -10.46 -2.05 2.65
CA ASN A 106 -9.54 -0.98 2.24
C ASN A 106 -10.27 0.03 1.35
N SER A 107 -9.66 1.21 1.16
CA SER A 107 -10.18 2.24 0.28
C SER A 107 -10.35 1.76 -1.17
N LYS A 108 -9.51 0.83 -1.66
CA LYS A 108 -9.68 0.26 -3.00
C LYS A 108 -11.04 -0.41 -3.17
N THR A 109 -11.45 -1.23 -2.20
CA THR A 109 -12.73 -1.93 -2.23
C THR A 109 -13.88 -0.94 -2.22
N LEU A 110 -13.81 0.09 -1.37
CA LEU A 110 -14.81 1.15 -1.30
C LEU A 110 -14.99 1.86 -2.64
N PHE A 111 -13.91 2.43 -3.19
CA PHE A 111 -13.97 3.31 -4.34
C PHE A 111 -14.11 2.58 -5.67
N LYS A 112 -13.62 1.34 -5.79
CA LYS A 112 -13.69 0.58 -7.05
C LYS A 112 -14.89 -0.35 -7.15
N PHE A 113 -15.34 -0.93 -6.04
CA PHE A 113 -16.35 -1.99 -6.09
C PHE A 113 -17.63 -1.57 -5.35
N LEU A 114 -17.52 -1.27 -4.05
CA LEU A 114 -18.70 -1.05 -3.22
C LEU A 114 -19.51 0.16 -3.69
N ARG A 115 -18.88 1.29 -4.01
CA ARG A 115 -19.57 2.50 -4.50
C ARG A 115 -20.49 2.25 -5.71
N TYR A 116 -20.16 1.26 -6.54
CA TYR A 116 -20.91 0.93 -7.76
C TYR A 116 -21.93 -0.20 -7.57
N SER A 117 -22.09 -0.71 -6.35
CA SER A 117 -23.00 -1.83 -6.04
C SER A 117 -24.47 -1.42 -5.86
N GLY A 118 -24.82 -0.18 -6.23
CA GLY A 118 -26.20 0.32 -6.21
C GLY A 118 -26.78 0.37 -4.79
N GLN A 119 -27.92 -0.29 -4.58
CA GLN A 119 -28.62 -0.30 -3.29
C GLN A 119 -27.73 -0.78 -2.14
N LYS A 120 -26.85 -1.75 -2.41
CA LYS A 120 -25.91 -2.28 -1.42
C LYS A 120 -25.02 -1.17 -0.86
N TYR A 121 -24.51 -0.26 -1.67
CA TYR A 121 -23.70 0.87 -1.20
C TYR A 121 -24.48 1.82 -0.27
N ILE A 122 -25.75 2.04 -0.56
CA ILE A 122 -26.61 2.95 0.21
C ILE A 122 -26.83 2.39 1.61
N ASP A 123 -27.13 1.09 1.70
CA ASP A 123 -27.46 0.41 2.94
C ASP A 123 -26.21 -0.03 3.73
N HIS A 124 -25.06 -0.15 3.06
CA HIS A 124 -23.84 -0.64 3.68
C HIS A 124 -23.36 0.25 4.82
N ARG A 125 -22.96 -0.36 5.92
CA ARG A 125 -22.35 0.30 7.09
C ARG A 125 -21.07 -0.46 7.48
N PRO A 126 -19.89 0.03 7.06
CA PRO A 126 -18.63 -0.62 7.39
C PRO A 126 -18.28 -0.37 8.86
N VAL A 127 -17.56 -1.31 9.46
CA VAL A 127 -16.97 -1.16 10.80
C VAL A 127 -15.67 -0.37 10.72
N MET A 128 -14.87 -0.63 9.68
CA MET A 128 -13.61 0.08 9.45
C MET A 128 -13.30 0.23 7.97
N ILE A 129 -12.74 1.39 7.61
CA ILE A 129 -12.18 1.66 6.29
C ILE A 129 -10.71 2.04 6.43
N HIS A 130 -9.82 1.20 5.89
CA HIS A 130 -8.39 1.48 5.86
C HIS A 130 -8.02 2.25 4.57
N VAL A 131 -7.66 3.53 4.72
CA VAL A 131 -7.30 4.41 3.59
C VAL A 131 -5.78 4.38 3.36
N ASN A 132 -5.31 3.38 2.62
CA ASN A 132 -3.88 3.27 2.29
C ASN A 132 -3.60 3.18 0.77
N TYR A 133 -4.62 2.90 -0.05
CA TYR A 133 -4.41 2.59 -1.46
C TYR A 133 -4.17 3.81 -2.36
N HIS A 134 -4.77 4.96 -2.05
CA HIS A 134 -4.72 6.15 -2.90
C HIS A 134 -3.67 7.16 -2.39
N SER A 135 -3.13 7.99 -3.29
CA SER A 135 -2.20 9.08 -2.94
C SER A 135 -2.87 10.21 -2.16
N ASN A 136 -4.09 10.60 -2.53
CA ASN A 136 -4.88 11.64 -1.86
C ASN A 136 -5.65 11.11 -0.63
N LYS A 137 -4.90 10.63 0.37
CA LYS A 137 -5.47 9.97 1.57
C LYS A 137 -6.35 10.91 2.40
N PHE A 138 -5.91 12.14 2.63
CA PHE A 138 -6.60 13.10 3.50
C PHE A 138 -7.99 13.48 2.98
N GLU A 139 -8.08 13.84 1.70
CA GLU A 139 -9.35 14.20 1.06
C GLU A 139 -10.33 13.02 1.08
N ARG A 140 -9.86 11.82 0.73
CA ARG A 140 -10.67 10.61 0.73
C ARG A 140 -11.13 10.22 2.13
N MET A 141 -10.29 10.42 3.15
CA MET A 141 -10.66 10.19 4.54
C MET A 141 -11.76 11.17 4.98
N GLY A 142 -11.62 12.46 4.66
CA GLY A 142 -12.67 13.45 4.93
C GLY A 142 -13.99 13.12 4.24
N ALA A 143 -13.94 12.67 2.99
CA ALA A 143 -15.12 12.25 2.24
C ALA A 143 -15.77 10.98 2.80
N VAL A 144 -14.98 10.03 3.28
CA VAL A 144 -15.46 8.84 3.99
C VAL A 144 -16.20 9.23 5.28
N VAL A 145 -15.67 10.19 6.04
CA VAL A 145 -16.35 10.74 7.23
C VAL A 145 -17.67 11.37 6.82
N LYS A 146 -17.69 12.26 5.82
CA LYS A 146 -18.93 12.87 5.31
C LYS A 146 -19.97 11.83 4.89
N ARG A 147 -19.54 10.74 4.24
CA ARG A 147 -20.43 9.67 3.79
C ARG A 147 -21.06 8.87 4.93
N TYR A 148 -20.27 8.46 5.92
CA TYR A 148 -20.71 7.48 6.93
C TYR A 148 -21.05 8.09 8.28
N VAL A 149 -20.50 9.26 8.61
CA VAL A 149 -20.78 10.00 9.85
C VAL A 149 -21.85 11.06 9.58
N ASP A 150 -21.66 11.90 8.56
CA ASP A 150 -22.59 13.01 8.26
C ASP A 150 -23.78 12.57 7.39
N GLY A 151 -23.69 11.38 6.78
CA GLY A 151 -24.77 10.78 6.00
C GLY A 151 -24.89 11.28 4.55
N ASP A 152 -23.90 12.02 4.03
CA ASP A 152 -23.91 12.50 2.66
C ASP A 152 -23.60 11.38 1.66
N LEU A 153 -24.63 10.88 0.97
CA LEU A 153 -24.52 9.79 0.00
C LEU A 153 -23.60 10.14 -1.19
N LYS A 154 -23.47 11.43 -1.53
CA LYS A 154 -22.72 11.92 -2.69
C LYS A 154 -21.29 12.33 -2.36
N ALA A 155 -20.90 12.32 -1.09
CA ALA A 155 -19.57 12.75 -0.66
C ALA A 155 -18.40 12.01 -1.34
N LEU A 156 -18.64 10.80 -1.85
CA LEU A 156 -17.62 10.01 -2.54
C LEU A 156 -17.63 10.19 -4.07
N ASP A 157 -18.57 10.93 -4.66
CA ASP A 157 -18.79 10.97 -6.12
C ASP A 157 -17.67 11.71 -6.87
N ASP A 158 -17.09 12.73 -6.24
CA ASP A 158 -16.02 13.56 -6.82
C ASP A 158 -14.71 12.80 -7.07
N PHE A 159 -14.56 11.61 -6.48
CA PHE A 159 -13.31 10.85 -6.60
C PHE A 159 -13.30 9.93 -7.83
N PRO A 160 -12.23 9.95 -8.65
CA PRO A 160 -12.14 9.07 -9.81
C PRO A 160 -12.03 7.60 -9.40
N VAL A 161 -12.52 6.71 -10.29
CA VAL A 161 -12.36 5.24 -10.19
C VAL A 161 -10.89 4.83 -10.33
N ARG A 162 -10.18 5.54 -11.23
CA ARG A 162 -8.75 5.36 -11.49
C ARG A 162 -7.96 6.37 -10.65
N SER A 163 -7.66 6.00 -9.42
CA SER A 163 -6.33 6.24 -8.83
C SER A 163 -6.02 5.15 -7.81
#